data_AF-R3TY65-F1
#
_entry.id   AF-R3TY65-F1
#
_cell.length_a   1.000
_cell.length_b   1.000
_cell.length_c   1.000
_cell.angle_alpha   90.00
_cell.angle_beta   90.00
_cell.angle_gamma   90.00
#
_symmetry.space_group_name_H-M   'P 1'
#
loop_
_entity.id
_entity.type
_entity.pdbx_description
1 polymer ?
#
loop_
_entity_poly.entity_id
_entity_poly.type
_entity_poly.pdbx_seq_one_letter_code
_entity_poly.pdbx_strand_id
1 'polypeptide(L)' 'MNSTIAFTLAGLLLLWNLCSIPSLLKNKKNYGSYFVQKSFIIPKWKGYGNSFNMKNRFGFSLNLFFVCLFVLIGLFGH' A
#
# COMPACT_ATOMS: atom_id res chain seq x y z
N MET A 1 13.91 -7.73 15.75
CA MET A 1 13.50 -6.35 15.39
C MET A 1 12.57 -5.88 16.50
N ASN A 2 12.68 -4.64 16.99
CA ASN A 2 11.81 -4.20 18.08
C ASN A 2 10.33 -4.25 17.62
N SER A 3 9.47 -4.99 18.31
CA SER A 3 8.06 -5.19 17.92
C SER A 3 7.31 -3.86 17.75
N THR A 4 7.66 -2.85 18.55
CA THR A 4 7.10 -1.49 18.42
C THR A 4 7.39 -0.88 17.05
N ILE A 5 8.60 -1.06 16.52
CA ILE A 5 9.00 -0.56 15.19
C ILE A 5 8.21 -1.31 14.11
N ALA A 6 8.06 -2.63 14.25
CA ALA A 6 7.31 -3.46 13.30
C ALA A 6 5.84 -3.01 13.19
N PHE A 7 5.16 -2.84 14.33
CA PHE A 7 3.78 -2.37 14.34
C PHE A 7 3.62 -0.93 13.83
N THR A 8 4.60 -0.06 14.11
CA THR A 8 4.59 1.32 13.61
C THR A 8 4.66 1.32 12.08
N LEU A 9 5.59 0.57 11.50
CA LEU A 9 5.72 0.42 10.04
C LEU A 9 4.47 -0.20 9.41
N ALA A 10 3.90 -1.25 10.02
CA ALA A 10 2.66 -1.85 9.57
C ALA A 10 1.51 -0.84 9.55
N GLY A 11 1.37 -0.02 10.61
CA GLY A 11 0.37 1.04 10.69
C GLY A 11 0.52 2.08 9.59
N LEU A 12 1.75 2.58 9.36
CA LEU A 12 2.05 3.53 8.29
C LEU A 12 1.71 2.97 6.89
N LEU A 13 2.08 1.72 6.62
CA LEU A 13 1.78 1.07 5.35
C LEU A 13 0.28 0.81 5.16
N LEU A 14 -0.44 0.51 6.25
CA LEU A 14 -1.89 0.35 6.25
C LEU A 14 -2.61 1.68 5.96
N LEU A 15 -2.20 2.75 6.64
CA LEU A 15 -2.67 4.12 6.39
C LEU A 15 -2.49 4.51 4.92
N TRP A 16 -1.35 4.17 4.33
CA TRP A 16 -1.09 4.41 2.91
C TRP A 16 -2.09 3.70 1.99
N ASN A 17 -2.40 2.42 2.28
CA ASN A 17 -3.43 1.69 1.56
C ASN A 17 -4.80 2.36 1.71
N LEU A 18 -5.19 2.74 2.94
CA LEU A 18 -6.47 3.38 3.22
C LEU A 18 -6.62 4.71 2.46
N CYS A 19 -5.57 5.54 2.43
CA CYS A 19 -5.56 6.78 1.65
C CYS A 19 -5.74 6.56 0.13
N SER A 20 -5.38 5.38 -0.39
CA SER A 20 -5.56 5.06 -1.80
C SER A 20 -6.98 4.60 -2.16
N ILE A 21 -7.77 4.10 -1.19
CA ILE A 21 -9.12 3.57 -1.41
C ILE A 21 -10.08 4.57 -2.07
N PRO A 22 -10.17 5.85 -1.64
CA PRO A 22 -11.03 6.83 -2.31
C PRO A 22 -10.72 6.98 -3.80
N SER A 23 -9.44 6.91 -4.16
CA SER A 23 -9.00 6.99 -5.55
C SER A 23 -9.38 5.74 -6.35
N LEU A 24 -9.31 4.56 -5.74
CA LEU A 24 -9.74 3.29 -6.34
C LEU A 24 -11.27 3.26 -6.54
N LEU A 25 -12.03 3.79 -5.58
CA LEU A 25 -13.48 3.93 -5.71
C LEU A 25 -13.86 4.91 -6.83
N LYS A 26 -13.15 6.04 -6.93
CA LYS A 26 -13.32 6.99 -8.05
C LYS A 26 -13.02 6.33 -9.40
N ASN A 27 -11.95 5.53 -9.47
CA ASN A 27 -11.60 4.78 -10.67
C ASN A 27 -12.70 3.78 -11.07
N LYS A 28 -13.27 3.06 -10.10
CA LYS A 28 -14.36 2.12 -10.34
C LYS A 28 -15.58 2.82 -10.94
N LYS A 29 -15.94 4.00 -10.42
CA LYS A 29 -17.06 4.81 -10.94
C LYS A 29 -16.82 5.31 -12.37
N ASN A 30 -15.60 5.76 -12.68
CA ASN A 30 -15.29 6.39 -13.96
C ASN A 30 -14.93 5.41 -15.09
N TYR A 31 -14.27 4.30 -14.76
CA TYR A 31 -13.67 3.37 -15.74
C TYR A 31 -14.17 1.93 -15.59
N GLY A 32 -15.05 1.64 -14.64
CA GLY A 32 -15.54 0.28 -14.36
C GLY A 32 -14.54 -0.65 -13.66
N SER A 33 -13.30 -0.22 -13.43
CA SER A 33 -12.23 -0.97 -12.74
C SER A 33 -11.58 -0.15 -11.62
N TYR A 34 -11.23 -0.80 -10.51
CA TYR A 34 -10.52 -0.16 -9.39
C TYR A 34 -9.08 0.20 -9.77
N PHE A 35 -8.41 -0.71 -10.49
CA PHE A 35 -7.02 -0.58 -10.90
C PHE A 35 -6.97 -0.31 -12.40
N VAL A 36 -6.73 0.95 -12.75
CA VAL A 36 -6.74 1.44 -14.14
C VAL A 36 -5.33 1.64 -14.67
N GLN A 37 -4.35 1.81 -13.77
CA GLN A 37 -2.96 2.00 -14.16
C GLN A 37 -2.23 0.66 -14.24
N LYS A 38 -1.54 0.44 -15.37
CA LYS A 38 -0.71 -0.74 -15.61
C LYS A 38 0.71 -0.61 -15.04
N SER A 39 1.23 0.61 -14.92
CA SER A 39 2.58 0.84 -14.43
C SER A 39 2.69 0.52 -12.95
N PHE A 40 3.57 -0.42 -12.62
CA PHE A 40 3.84 -0.83 -11.24
C PHE A 40 4.63 0.23 -10.44
N ILE A 41 5.56 0.89 -11.11
CA ILE A 41 6.42 1.92 -10.54
C ILE A 41 5.98 3.28 -11.07
N ILE A 42 5.88 4.25 -10.17
CA ILE A 42 5.69 5.66 -10.51
C ILE A 42 6.86 6.49 -9.98
N PRO A 43 7.18 7.62 -10.63
CA PRO A 43 8.20 8.52 -10.12
C PRO A 43 7.88 8.98 -8.69
N LYS A 44 8.89 9.05 -7.81
CA LYS A 44 8.73 9.39 -6.38
C LYS A 44 7.92 10.67 -6.13
N TRP A 45 8.06 11.68 -7.00
CA TRP A 45 7.32 12.94 -6.92
C TRP A 45 5.83 12.80 -7.22
N LYS A 46 5.43 11.82 -8.04
CA LYS A 46 4.02 11.47 -8.28
C LYS A 46 3.46 10.51 -7.23
N GLY A 47 4.33 9.75 -6.57
CA GLY A 47 3.96 8.77 -5.55
C GLY A 47 4.18 9.25 -4.11
N TYR A 48 4.32 10.57 -3.89
CA TYR A 48 4.45 11.17 -2.55
C TYR A 48 5.55 10.50 -1.70
N GLY A 49 6.71 10.22 -2.31
CA GLY A 49 7.85 9.57 -1.66
C GLY A 49 7.89 8.05 -1.78
N ASN A 50 6.77 7.40 -2.12
CA ASN A 50 6.73 5.97 -2.44
C ASN A 50 6.79 5.75 -3.96
N SER A 51 7.64 4.82 -4.42
CA SER A 51 7.71 4.49 -5.86
C SER A 51 6.63 3.50 -6.29
N PHE A 52 5.93 2.85 -5.35
CA PHE A 52 4.86 1.91 -5.66
C PHE A 52 3.57 2.62 -6.05
N ASN A 53 3.00 2.19 -7.17
CA ASN A 53 1.74 2.71 -7.64
C ASN A 53 0.54 2.02 -6.97
N MET A 54 -0.11 2.71 -6.04
CA MET A 54 -1.32 2.20 -5.36
C MET A 54 -2.55 2.11 -6.27
N LYS A 55 -2.52 2.74 -7.46
CA LYS A 55 -3.58 2.60 -8.48
C LYS A 55 -3.36 1.39 -9.39
N ASN A 56 -2.28 0.65 -9.19
CA ASN A 56 -2.02 -0.63 -9.84
C ASN A 56 -2.26 -1.78 -8.85
N ARG A 57 -2.88 -2.86 -9.34
CA ARG A 57 -3.27 -4.02 -8.50
C ARG A 57 -2.08 -4.61 -7.76
N PHE A 58 -0.94 -4.77 -8.44
CA PHE A 58 0.26 -5.34 -7.84
C PHE A 58 0.89 -4.41 -6.80
N GLY A 59 0.90 -3.09 -7.03
CA GLY A 59 1.46 -2.11 -6.09
C GLY A 59 0.67 -2.08 -4.78
N PHE A 60 -0.67 -2.05 -4.90
CA PHE A 60 -1.57 -2.15 -3.75
C PHE A 60 -1.43 -3.49 -3.01
N SER A 61 -1.43 -4.60 -3.75
CA SER A 61 -1.34 -5.94 -3.15
C SER A 61 0.00 -6.18 -2.45
N LEU A 62 1.11 -5.71 -3.02
CA LEU A 62 2.44 -5.81 -2.37
C LEU A 62 2.52 -4.94 -1.11
N ASN A 63 1.95 -3.73 -1.13
CA ASN A 63 1.91 -2.90 0.07
C ASN A 63 1.12 -3.59 1.19
N LEU A 64 -0.03 -4.20 0.85
CA LEU A 64 -0.83 -4.97 1.79
C LEU A 64 -0.12 -6.23 2.30
N PHE A 65 0.64 -6.90 1.43
CA PHE A 65 1.51 -8.01 1.82
C PHE A 65 2.58 -7.57 2.83
N PHE A 66 3.24 -6.43 2.62
CA PHE A 66 4.20 -5.90 3.59
C PHE A 66 3.55 -5.54 4.92
N VAL A 67 2.34 -5.00 4.93
CA VAL A 67 1.58 -4.79 6.18
C VAL A 67 1.44 -6.11 6.93
N CYS A 68 0.93 -7.15 6.28
CA CYS A 68 0.77 -8.46 6.91
C CYS A 68 2.12 -9.02 7.41
N LEU A 69 3.18 -8.88 6.61
CA LEU A 69 4.51 -9.34 6.98
C LEU A 69 5.04 -8.62 8.22
N PHE A 70 4.91 -7.29 8.30
CA PHE A 70 5.35 -6.52 9.46
C PHE A 70 4.51 -6.80 10.71
N VAL A 71 3.20 -7.04 10.55
CA VAL A 71 2.34 -7.49 11.66
C VAL A 71 2.80 -8.84 12.18
N LEU A 72 3.06 -9.81 11.29
CA LEU A 72 3.57 -11.13 11.68
C LEU A 72 4.94 -11.04 12.37
N ILE A 73 5.85 -10.21 11.85
CA ILE A 73 7.15 -9.98 12.49
C ILE A 73 6.97 -9.32 13.87
N GLY A 74 6.03 -8.38 14.02
CA GLY A 74 5.75 -7.76 15.31
C GLY A 74 5.17 -8.73 16.34
N LEU A 75 4.34 -9.67 15.90
CA LEU A 75 3.67 -10.67 16.75
C LEU A 75 4.58 -11.85 17.12
N PHE A 76 5.36 -12.36 16.17
CA PHE A 76 6.14 -13.59 16.32
C PHE A 76 7.65 -13.36 16.41
N GLY A 77 8.14 -12.15 16.11
CA GLY A 77 9.55 -11.79 16.16
C GLY A 77 10.03 -11.40 17.56
N HIS A 78 9.68 -12.23 18.54
CA HIS A 78 10.00 -12.07 19.96
C HIS A 78 11.45 -12.45 20.29
#